data_AF-A0A1H9VBF5-F1
#
_entry.id   AF-A0A1H9VBF5-F1
#
_cell.length_a   1.000
_cell.length_b   1.000
_cell.length_c   1.000
_cell.angle_alpha   90.00
_cell.angle_beta   90.00
_cell.angle_gamma   90.00
#
_symmetry.space_group_name_H-M   'P 1'
#
loop_
_entity.id
_entity.type
_entity.pdbx_description
1 polymer ?
#
loop_
_entity_poly.entity_id
_entity_poly.type
_entity_poly.pdbx_seq_one_letter_code
_entity_poly.pdbx_strand_id
1 'polypeptide(L)'
;MKKAGLFGITLLSIAVLGACTANSSSGTTNSTTTEQTSSSSQDSTYSIGDTMTFNDEAEITITGAEWTDERNEFDDTNLEKVLKITYNVKNLSDDDYVLGSGLELYVNNQKMDTYPNGSTIDTISSGRSYEGAVEYFGVNGSGDIELEVSPSFSFASDKAVVKLDIQ
;
A
#
# COMPACT_ATOMS: atom_id res chain seq x y z
N MET A 1 46.98 -14.45 19.90
CA MET A 1 47.34 -15.85 19.61
C MET A 1 46.11 -16.73 19.81
N LYS A 2 45.69 -17.44 18.74
CA LYS A 2 45.09 -18.79 18.66
C LYS A 2 44.04 -19.13 19.74
N LYS A 3 42.83 -19.59 19.41
CA LYS A 3 42.59 -20.89 18.75
C LYS A 3 41.32 -20.90 17.89
N ALA A 4 41.48 -21.39 16.68
CA ALA A 4 40.41 -21.95 15.86
C ALA A 4 40.14 -23.40 16.32
N GLY A 5 38.88 -23.81 16.28
CA GLY A 5 38.43 -25.19 16.44
C GLY A 5 37.49 -25.53 15.28
N LEU A 6 37.78 -26.63 14.61
CA LEU A 6 37.30 -27.05 13.30
C LEU A 6 36.56 -28.40 13.44
N PHE A 7 35.68 -28.67 12.47
CA PHE A 7 35.11 -29.96 12.04
C PHE A 7 33.84 -30.50 12.70
N GLY A 8 32.87 -30.77 11.81
CA GLY A 8 31.74 -31.69 11.99
C GLY A 8 30.94 -31.82 10.69
N ILE A 9 31.49 -32.50 9.68
CA ILE A 9 30.79 -32.93 8.46
C ILE A 9 30.16 -34.31 8.70
N THR A 10 28.87 -34.47 8.42
CA THR A 10 28.18 -35.76 8.14
C THR A 10 26.92 -35.43 7.30
N LEU A 11 26.91 -35.75 5.99
CA LEU A 11 26.33 -36.97 5.33
C LEU A 11 24.84 -37.19 5.63
N LEU A 12 23.93 -37.64 4.76
CA LEU A 12 23.77 -37.89 3.31
C LEU A 12 22.51 -38.79 3.21
N SER A 13 21.47 -38.41 2.45
CA SER A 13 20.46 -39.34 1.87
C SER A 13 19.43 -38.52 1.09
N ILE A 14 19.53 -38.42 -0.25
CA ILE A 14 19.07 -39.36 -1.30
C ILE A 14 17.54 -39.42 -1.44
N ALA A 15 17.14 -39.13 -2.68
CA ALA A 15 15.80 -38.88 -3.23
C ALA A 15 14.89 -40.09 -3.35
N VAL A 16 13.59 -39.82 -3.56
CA VAL A 16 12.73 -40.67 -4.38
C VAL A 16 11.94 -39.79 -5.36
N LEU A 17 12.27 -39.93 -6.65
CA LEU A 17 11.43 -39.51 -7.77
C LEU A 17 10.33 -40.56 -7.94
N GLY A 18 9.07 -40.16 -7.82
CA GLY A 18 7.91 -40.97 -8.16
C GLY A 18 7.30 -40.49 -9.47
N ALA A 19 7.66 -41.14 -10.58
CA ALA A 19 6.90 -41.10 -11.82
C ALA A 19 6.41 -42.52 -12.10
N CYS A 20 5.11 -42.70 -12.32
CA CYS A 20 4.55 -43.49 -13.42
C CYS A 20 3.01 -43.63 -13.33
N THR A 21 2.41 -43.44 -14.51
CA THR A 21 1.28 -44.19 -15.10
C THR A 21 -0.16 -43.87 -14.71
N ALA A 22 -0.89 -43.43 -15.74
CA ALA A 22 -2.34 -43.39 -15.85
C ALA A 22 -2.94 -44.81 -15.97
N ASN A 23 -4.02 -45.07 -15.23
CA ASN A 23 -5.15 -45.87 -15.70
C ASN A 23 -6.41 -45.49 -14.90
N SER A 24 -7.50 -45.29 -15.62
CA SER A 24 -8.80 -44.77 -15.18
C SER A 24 -9.56 -45.72 -14.24
N SER A 25 -10.23 -45.18 -13.21
CA SER A 25 -11.71 -45.16 -13.07
C SER A 25 -12.19 -44.89 -11.63
N SER A 26 -13.19 -44.00 -11.53
CA SER A 26 -14.18 -43.79 -10.47
C SER A 26 -13.77 -43.19 -9.11
N GLY A 27 -14.33 -42.00 -8.82
CA GLY A 27 -14.69 -41.59 -7.46
C GLY A 27 -14.28 -40.17 -7.02
N THR A 28 -15.15 -39.19 -7.29
CA THR A 28 -15.48 -38.00 -6.48
C THR A 28 -14.37 -37.25 -5.71
N THR A 29 -14.03 -36.06 -6.25
CA THR A 29 -13.92 -34.74 -5.60
C THR A 29 -13.45 -34.65 -4.15
N ASN A 30 -12.22 -34.17 -3.92
CA ASN A 30 -11.90 -32.89 -3.26
C ASN A 30 -10.38 -32.67 -3.27
N SER A 31 -9.84 -31.96 -4.27
CA SER A 31 -8.42 -31.58 -4.27
C SER A 31 -8.23 -30.30 -3.48
N THR A 32 -7.66 -30.44 -2.29
CA THR A 32 -7.09 -29.34 -1.51
C THR A 32 -5.82 -28.87 -2.23
N THR A 33 -5.98 -27.92 -3.15
CA THR A 33 -4.84 -27.15 -3.67
C THR A 33 -4.56 -26.03 -2.66
N THR A 34 -3.54 -26.22 -1.85
CA THR A 34 -2.90 -25.15 -1.10
C THR A 34 -2.21 -24.24 -2.12
N GLU A 35 -2.93 -23.24 -2.64
CA GLU A 35 -2.31 -22.13 -3.36
C GLU A 35 -1.55 -21.29 -2.34
N GLN A 36 -0.25 -21.56 -2.26
CA GLN A 36 0.72 -20.65 -1.69
C GLN A 36 0.82 -19.46 -2.65
N THR A 37 -0.07 -18.48 -2.50
CA THR A 37 0.05 -17.19 -3.17
C THR A 37 1.23 -16.46 -2.53
N SER A 38 2.41 -16.74 -3.06
CA SER A 38 3.58 -15.89 -2.93
C SER A 38 3.17 -14.47 -3.35
N SER A 39 3.23 -13.52 -2.42
CA SER A 39 3.09 -12.10 -2.64
C SER A 39 4.07 -11.65 -3.72
N SER A 40 3.57 -11.56 -4.95
CA SER A 40 4.22 -10.77 -5.98
C SER A 40 3.76 -9.35 -5.76
N SER A 41 4.62 -8.53 -5.16
CA SER A 41 4.54 -7.08 -5.25
C SER A 41 4.50 -6.72 -6.74
N GLN A 42 3.29 -6.54 -7.27
CA GLN A 42 3.08 -6.00 -8.61
C GLN A 42 3.27 -4.50 -8.52
N ASP A 43 4.25 -3.98 -9.26
CA ASP A 43 4.35 -2.56 -9.64
C ASP A 43 3.15 -2.16 -10.53
N SER A 44 1.92 -2.29 -10.01
CA SER A 44 0.74 -1.76 -10.68
C SER A 44 0.69 -0.26 -10.39
N THR A 45 0.92 0.53 -11.43
CA THR A 45 0.62 1.97 -11.41
C THR A 45 -0.89 2.15 -11.52
N TYR A 46 -1.49 2.83 -10.55
CA TYR A 46 -2.91 3.15 -10.48
C TYR A 46 -3.19 4.57 -10.98
N SER A 47 -4.44 4.81 -11.38
CA SER A 47 -4.97 6.14 -11.72
C SER A 47 -6.01 6.60 -10.69
N ILE A 48 -6.33 7.90 -10.71
CA ILE A 48 -7.46 8.44 -9.93
C ILE A 48 -8.74 7.68 -10.33
N GLY A 49 -9.50 7.24 -9.33
CA GLY A 49 -10.72 6.45 -9.48
C GLY A 49 -10.51 4.95 -9.37
N ASP A 50 -9.27 4.46 -9.48
CA ASP A 50 -8.98 3.04 -9.26
C ASP A 50 -9.01 2.70 -7.76
N THR A 51 -9.63 1.57 -7.42
CA THR A 51 -9.63 1.04 -6.06
C THR A 51 -8.44 0.13 -5.83
N MET A 52 -7.63 0.46 -4.83
CA MET A 52 -6.53 -0.36 -4.32
C MET A 52 -7.04 -1.19 -3.16
N THR A 53 -6.90 -2.51 -3.23
CA THR A 53 -7.27 -3.44 -2.15
C THR A 53 -6.01 -3.96 -1.49
N PHE A 54 -5.86 -3.67 -0.20
CA PHE A 54 -4.79 -4.18 0.65
C PHE A 54 -5.37 -5.29 1.51
N ASN A 55 -5.00 -6.54 1.19
CA ASN A 55 -5.60 -7.78 1.69
C ASN A 55 -5.99 -7.71 3.18
N ASP A 56 -7.27 -7.91 3.47
CA ASP A 56 -7.88 -7.92 4.80
C ASP A 56 -7.65 -6.66 5.67
N GLU A 57 -6.99 -5.62 5.16
CA GLU A 57 -6.72 -4.38 5.88
C GLU A 57 -7.68 -3.26 5.43
N ALA A 58 -7.64 -2.87 4.16
CA ALA A 58 -8.44 -1.76 3.65
C ALA A 58 -8.64 -1.79 2.12
N GLU A 59 -9.73 -1.19 1.65
CA GLU A 59 -9.85 -0.69 0.28
C GLU A 59 -9.69 0.83 0.31
N ILE A 60 -8.79 1.36 -0.53
CA ILE A 60 -8.53 2.81 -0.64
C ILE A 60 -8.71 3.21 -2.10
N THR A 61 -9.42 4.30 -2.34
CA THR A 61 -9.61 4.87 -3.68
C THR A 61 -9.27 6.34 -3.65
N ILE A 62 -8.31 6.78 -4.45
CA ILE A 62 -8.06 8.21 -4.65
C ILE A 62 -9.11 8.72 -5.62
N THR A 63 -9.96 9.64 -5.18
CA THR A 63 -11.11 10.14 -5.95
C THR A 63 -10.85 11.51 -6.56
N GLY A 64 -9.85 12.25 -6.07
CA GLY A 64 -9.47 13.53 -6.65
C GLY A 64 -8.11 14.03 -6.19
N ALA A 65 -7.50 14.85 -7.03
CA ALA A 65 -6.30 15.61 -6.73
C ALA A 65 -6.44 17.00 -7.37
N GLU A 66 -6.36 18.06 -6.58
CA GLU A 66 -6.58 19.44 -7.05
C GLU A 66 -5.62 20.42 -6.38
N TRP A 67 -5.09 21.36 -7.16
CA TRP A 67 -4.38 22.51 -6.60
C TRP A 67 -5.36 23.43 -5.88
N THR A 68 -4.95 23.97 -4.74
CA THR A 68 -5.75 24.92 -3.98
C THR A 68 -4.96 26.18 -3.64
N ASP A 69 -5.68 27.31 -3.58
CA ASP A 69 -5.19 28.59 -3.08
C ASP A 69 -5.42 28.75 -1.57
N GLU A 70 -6.10 27.80 -0.92
CA GLU A 70 -6.30 27.79 0.53
C GLU A 70 -4.95 27.64 1.25
N ARG A 71 -4.74 28.46 2.28
CA ARG A 71 -3.54 28.48 3.11
C ARG A 71 -3.94 28.54 4.58
N ASN A 72 -3.18 27.85 5.41
CA ASN A 72 -3.24 27.97 6.85
C ASN A 72 -2.56 29.28 7.29
N GLU A 73 -3.32 30.18 7.91
CA GLU A 73 -2.84 31.48 8.39
C GLU A 73 -1.86 31.39 9.58
N PHE A 74 -1.74 30.21 10.19
CA PHE A 74 -0.82 29.94 11.30
C PHE A 74 0.45 29.20 10.86
N ASP A 75 0.57 28.87 9.58
CA ASP A 75 1.72 28.17 9.02
C ASP A 75 2.57 29.15 8.19
N ASP A 76 3.79 29.42 8.65
CA ASP A 76 4.72 30.36 8.01
C ASP A 76 5.53 29.73 6.85
N THR A 77 5.21 28.49 6.45
CA THR A 77 5.93 27.80 5.37
C THR A 77 5.61 28.44 4.02
N ASN A 78 6.65 28.93 3.34
CA ASN A 78 6.52 29.51 2.00
C ASN A 78 6.53 28.41 0.93
N LEU A 79 5.35 27.85 0.66
CA LEU A 79 5.13 26.79 -0.35
C LEU A 79 4.79 27.39 -1.72
N GLU A 80 5.30 26.81 -2.80
CA GLU A 80 4.92 27.21 -4.16
C GLU A 80 3.44 26.91 -4.46
N LYS A 81 2.98 25.71 -4.08
CA LYS A 81 1.59 25.26 -4.24
C LYS A 81 1.15 24.41 -3.06
N VAL A 82 -0.17 24.25 -2.91
CA VAL A 82 -0.77 23.27 -2.01
C VAL A 82 -1.63 22.32 -2.83
N LEU A 83 -1.37 21.03 -2.68
CA LEU A 83 -2.14 19.96 -3.31
C LEU A 83 -3.15 19.39 -2.30
N LYS A 84 -4.41 19.29 -2.69
CA LYS A 84 -5.45 18.61 -1.93
C LYS A 84 -5.78 17.28 -2.60
N ILE A 85 -5.63 16.19 -1.86
CA ILE A 85 -6.04 14.84 -2.26
C ILE A 85 -7.39 14.54 -1.59
N THR A 86 -8.32 13.99 -2.36
CA THR A 86 -9.58 13.44 -1.84
C THR A 86 -9.59 11.93 -2.05
N TYR A 87 -10.00 11.18 -1.04
CA TYR A 87 -9.97 9.72 -1.07
C TYR A 87 -11.13 9.11 -0.27
N ASN A 88 -11.42 7.85 -0.60
CA ASN A 88 -12.38 7.02 0.12
C ASN A 88 -11.64 5.84 0.75
N VAL A 89 -12.11 5.41 1.92
CA VAL A 89 -11.57 4.25 2.64
C VAL A 89 -12.71 3.33 3.04
N LYS A 90 -12.49 2.02 2.94
CA LYS A 90 -13.29 0.99 3.59
C LYS A 90 -12.37 0.13 4.45
N ASN A 91 -12.71 0.00 5.72
CA ASN A 91 -11.99 -0.87 6.65
C ASN A 91 -12.42 -2.32 6.41
N LEU A 92 -11.46 -3.16 6.01
CA LEU A 92 -11.67 -4.60 5.82
C LEU A 92 -11.25 -5.43 7.04
N SER A 93 -10.51 -4.84 7.96
CA SER A 93 -9.99 -5.51 9.15
C SER A 93 -11.06 -5.66 10.24
N ASP A 94 -10.76 -6.47 11.24
CA ASP A 94 -11.60 -6.61 12.45
C ASP A 94 -11.35 -5.49 13.49
N ASP A 95 -10.26 -4.73 13.33
CA ASP A 95 -9.87 -3.63 14.22
C ASP A 95 -10.39 -2.28 13.70
N ASP A 96 -10.27 -1.23 14.52
CA ASP A 96 -10.55 0.14 14.10
C ASP A 96 -9.46 0.66 13.13
N TYR A 97 -9.87 1.28 12.03
CA TYR A 97 -8.97 1.86 11.02
C TYR A 97 -8.88 3.37 11.18
N VAL A 98 -7.66 3.91 11.23
CA VAL A 98 -7.39 5.35 11.39
C VAL A 98 -7.20 6.02 10.04
N LEU A 99 -7.93 7.11 9.80
CA LEU A 99 -7.75 7.98 8.63
C LEU A 99 -6.75 9.11 8.94
N GLY A 100 -6.16 9.68 7.89
CA GLY A 100 -5.21 10.78 8.00
C GLY A 100 -3.74 10.35 8.06
N SER A 101 -3.46 9.11 7.68
CA SER A 101 -2.12 8.62 7.41
C SER A 101 -2.17 7.62 6.25
N GLY A 102 -0.99 7.23 5.75
CA GLY A 102 -0.88 6.20 4.71
C GLY A 102 -0.77 6.76 3.28
N LEU A 103 -0.86 8.08 3.11
CA LEU A 103 -0.56 8.76 1.85
C LEU A 103 0.80 9.45 1.93
N GLU A 104 1.65 9.24 0.93
CA GLU A 104 2.92 9.97 0.79
C GLU A 104 3.03 10.55 -0.62
N LEU A 105 3.25 11.86 -0.72
CA LEU A 105 3.41 12.53 -2.00
C LEU A 105 4.87 12.64 -2.39
N TYR A 106 5.17 12.34 -3.65
CA TYR A 106 6.47 12.54 -4.28
C TYR A 106 6.34 13.43 -5.51
N VAL A 107 7.23 14.41 -5.63
CA VAL A 107 7.37 15.26 -6.82
C VAL A 107 8.79 15.09 -7.35
N ASN A 108 8.92 14.57 -8.57
CA ASN A 108 10.21 14.22 -9.18
C ASN A 108 11.10 13.38 -8.22
N ASN A 109 10.49 12.34 -7.63
CA ASN A 109 11.08 11.44 -6.62
C ASN A 109 11.54 12.10 -5.31
N GLN A 110 11.17 13.36 -5.06
CA GLN A 110 11.38 14.02 -3.76
C GLN A 110 10.09 13.97 -2.94
N LYS A 111 10.18 13.45 -1.72
CA LYS A 111 9.04 13.39 -0.79
C LYS A 111 8.62 14.80 -0.37
N MET A 112 7.33 15.08 -0.44
CA MET A 112 6.71 16.33 0.01
C MET A 112 6.13 16.14 1.42
N ASP A 113 6.07 17.24 2.17
CA ASP A 113 5.49 17.25 3.51
C ASP A 113 3.96 17.44 3.43
N THR A 114 3.24 16.82 4.37
CA THR A 114 1.83 17.13 4.61
C THR A 114 1.69 18.58 5.04
N TYR A 115 0.67 19.27 4.55
CA TYR A 115 0.37 20.65 4.90
C TYR A 115 -0.82 20.72 5.87
N PRO A 116 -0.70 21.40 7.02
CA PRO A 116 -1.76 21.42 8.03
C PRO A 116 -2.90 22.36 7.61
N ASN A 117 -3.78 21.91 6.71
CA ASN A 117 -4.91 22.70 6.20
C ASN A 117 -6.26 21.98 6.36
N GLY A 118 -6.46 21.31 7.50
CA GLY A 118 -7.71 20.63 7.81
C GLY A 118 -7.87 19.25 7.16
N SER A 119 -6.79 18.48 7.05
CA SER A 119 -6.85 17.06 6.65
C SER A 119 -7.80 16.26 7.56
N THR A 120 -8.49 15.28 6.98
CA THR A 120 -9.39 14.38 7.72
C THR A 120 -8.59 13.46 8.62
N ILE A 121 -8.80 13.58 9.93
CA ILE A 121 -8.33 12.63 10.95
C ILE A 121 -9.58 12.05 11.61
N ASP A 122 -9.81 10.75 11.43
CA ASP A 122 -10.97 10.07 11.98
C ASP A 122 -10.67 8.58 12.19
N THR A 123 -11.62 7.82 12.71
CA THR A 123 -11.52 6.38 12.90
C THR A 123 -12.81 5.70 12.49
N ILE A 124 -12.70 4.61 11.72
CA ILE A 124 -13.84 3.80 11.29
C ILE A 124 -13.72 2.37 11.79
N SER A 125 -14.82 1.86 12.35
CA SER A 125 -14.91 0.47 12.82
C SER A 125 -14.90 -0.53 11.66
N SER A 126 -14.61 -1.80 12.00
CA SER A 126 -14.62 -2.92 11.07
C SER A 126 -15.83 -2.92 10.12
N GLY A 127 -15.54 -3.12 8.83
CA GLY A 127 -16.54 -3.19 7.76
C GLY A 127 -17.23 -1.87 7.40
N ARG A 128 -16.84 -0.74 8.02
CA ARG A 128 -17.37 0.59 7.69
C ARG A 128 -16.51 1.29 6.64
N SER A 129 -17.10 2.34 6.06
CA SER A 129 -16.45 3.18 5.05
C SER A 129 -16.55 4.65 5.43
N TYR A 130 -15.58 5.42 4.94
CA TYR A 130 -15.57 6.87 4.95
C TYR A 130 -15.36 7.35 3.51
N GLU A 131 -16.22 8.24 3.03
CA GLU A 131 -16.11 8.83 1.70
C GLU A 131 -15.75 10.31 1.78
N GLY A 132 -14.89 10.77 0.87
CA GLY A 132 -14.49 12.17 0.80
C GLY A 132 -13.55 12.61 1.92
N ALA A 133 -12.70 11.72 2.43
CA ALA A 133 -11.58 12.11 3.28
C ALA A 133 -10.60 12.97 2.47
N VAL A 134 -9.96 13.94 3.13
CA VAL A 134 -9.02 14.85 2.47
C VAL A 134 -7.66 14.86 3.16
N GLU A 135 -6.60 15.01 2.38
CA GLU A 135 -5.25 15.23 2.86
C GLU A 135 -4.55 16.29 2.00
N TYR A 136 -3.83 17.20 2.66
CA TYR A 136 -3.15 18.31 2.01
C TYR A 136 -1.64 18.11 2.06
N PHE A 137 -0.97 18.48 0.97
CA PHE A 137 0.49 18.45 0.85
C PHE A 137 1.01 19.81 0.40
N GLY A 138 2.13 20.22 1.00
CA GLY A 138 2.87 21.39 0.56
C GLY A 138 3.82 21.00 -0.55
N VAL A 139 3.72 21.66 -1.70
CA VAL A 139 4.51 21.32 -2.88
C VAL A 139 5.47 22.44 -3.23
N ASN A 140 6.75 22.08 -3.32
CA ASN A 140 7.80 22.90 -3.89
C ASN A 140 8.45 22.13 -5.05
N GLY A 141 8.63 22.80 -6.19
CA GLY A 141 9.16 22.18 -7.39
C GLY A 141 8.08 21.69 -8.36
N SER A 142 8.54 21.05 -9.43
CA SER A 142 7.71 20.65 -10.56
C SER A 142 8.23 19.35 -11.17
N GLY A 143 7.37 18.61 -11.85
CA GLY A 143 7.71 17.37 -12.55
C GLY A 143 6.63 16.33 -12.35
N ASP A 144 6.99 15.07 -12.52
CA ASP A 144 6.08 13.94 -12.28
C ASP A 144 5.63 13.92 -10.82
N ILE A 145 4.32 13.75 -10.62
CA ILE A 145 3.70 13.71 -9.30
C ILE A 145 3.14 12.31 -9.07
N GLU A 146 3.59 11.67 -7.99
CA GLU A 146 3.21 10.32 -7.61
C GLU A 146 2.74 10.31 -6.16
N LEU A 147 1.64 9.61 -5.91
CA LEU A 147 1.11 9.38 -4.57
C LEU A 147 1.32 7.91 -4.22
N GLU A 148 2.13 7.66 -3.20
CA GLU A 148 2.25 6.35 -2.59
C GLU A 148 1.12 6.15 -1.58
N VAL A 149 0.45 5.01 -1.64
CA VAL A 149 -0.73 4.68 -0.84
C VAL A 149 -0.49 3.37 -0.11
N SER A 150 -0.74 3.38 1.19
CA SER A 150 -0.69 2.21 2.06
C SER A 150 -1.72 2.32 3.17
N PRO A 151 -2.19 1.19 3.74
CA PRO A 151 -3.03 1.22 4.93
C PRO A 151 -2.31 1.89 6.10
N SER A 152 -3.05 2.70 6.86
CA SER A 152 -2.53 3.38 8.05
C SER A 152 -1.88 2.39 9.02
N PHE A 153 -0.66 2.70 9.45
CA PHE A 153 0.13 1.88 10.38
C PHE A 153 0.43 0.43 9.91
N SER A 154 0.23 0.12 8.63
CA SER A 154 0.69 -1.16 8.07
C SER A 154 2.14 -1.04 7.61
N PHE A 155 3.02 -1.81 8.25
CA PHE A 155 4.45 -1.86 7.92
C PHE A 155 4.83 -3.05 7.03
N ALA A 156 3.87 -3.96 6.80
CA ALA A 156 4.08 -5.20 6.06
C ALA A 156 3.34 -5.22 4.72
N SER A 157 2.30 -4.39 4.55
CA SER A 157 1.57 -4.27 3.29
C SER A 157 2.44 -3.67 2.20
N ASP A 158 2.32 -4.24 0.99
CA ASP A 158 2.85 -3.63 -0.22
C ASP A 158 2.19 -2.28 -0.44
N LYS A 159 2.97 -1.33 -0.97
CA LYS A 159 2.50 0.02 -1.31
C LYS A 159 1.95 0.04 -2.72
N ALA A 160 0.91 0.82 -2.94
CA ALA A 160 0.41 1.15 -4.27
C ALA A 160 0.91 2.54 -4.68
N VAL A 161 1.10 2.76 -5.99
CA VAL A 161 1.49 4.08 -6.51
C VAL A 161 0.43 4.58 -7.49
N VAL A 162 -0.08 5.78 -7.23
CA VAL A 162 -1.04 6.49 -8.08
C VAL A 162 -0.32 7.63 -8.79
N LYS A 163 -0.38 7.67 -10.12
CA LYS A 163 0.13 8.82 -10.89
C LYS A 163 -0.91 9.92 -10.95
N LEU A 164 -0.50 11.14 -10.64
CA LEU A 164 -1.39 12.30 -10.64
C LEU A 164 -1.12 13.16 -11.88
N ASP A 165 -1.99 13.05 -12.88
CA ASP A 165 -1.99 13.93 -14.05
C ASP A 165 -2.85 15.16 -13.75
N ILE A 166 -2.25 16.14 -13.07
CA ILE A 166 -2.88 17.40 -12.67
C ILE A 166 -2.15 18.56 -13.36
N GLN A 167 -2.92 19.46 -13.98
CA GLN A 167 -2.40 20.62 -14.72
C GLN A 167 -2.15 21.82 -13.82
#